data_AF-A0A2G9NHV6-F1
#
_entry.id   AF-A0A2G9NHV6-F1
#
_cell.length_a   1.000
_cell.length_b   1.000
_cell.length_c   1.000
_cell.angle_alpha   90.00
_cell.angle_beta   90.00
_cell.angle_gamma   90.00
#
_symmetry.space_group_name_H-M   'P 1'
#
loop_
_entity.id
_entity.type
_entity.pdbx_description
1 polymer ?
#
loop_
_entity_poly.entity_id
_entity_poly.type
_entity_poly.pdbx_seq_one_letter_code
_entity_poly.pdbx_strand_id
1 'polypeptide(L)'
;MKYYAKNKRSQVTMFVIIGVLIVVLILLFLLLRGDIKPQISKKTNFDPETYVDLCLEDDLTASLNKISSQGGYAESNLTINYGGKDVAYLCYNINNYQRCINQEPLLLRHLQNEIHDDIEEELKNCFLKLNDELEKEDFTADISVDDLSFDVELVPDRVILKINNEFVISKDGEKRKLENIKVVKMSKFYDLSSVVQEIISQESWFCNFEQTGYMVLYPDYDIEKFRAEDSSTIYSIKHKTTNEEFVFAVRGCGIPPGIG
;
A
#
# COMPACT_ATOMS: atom_id res chain seq x y z
N MET A 1 -94.97 8.67 30.15
CA MET A 1 -93.63 8.55 29.54
C MET A 1 -93.16 7.10 29.64
N LYS A 2 -92.95 6.40 28.53
CA LYS A 2 -92.38 5.05 28.49
C LYS A 2 -91.06 5.10 27.70
N TYR A 3 -89.95 4.77 28.36
CA TYR A 3 -88.61 4.69 27.80
C TYR A 3 -88.31 3.24 27.39
N TYR A 4 -87.88 3.02 26.14
CA TYR A 4 -87.43 1.72 25.63
C TYR A 4 -85.91 1.61 25.72
N ALA A 5 -85.40 0.61 26.45
CA ALA A 5 -83.99 0.29 26.53
C ALA A 5 -83.58 -0.63 25.36
N LYS A 6 -82.62 -0.18 24.55
CA LYS A 6 -82.08 -0.87 23.36
C LYS A 6 -80.91 -1.78 23.76
N ASN A 7 -81.09 -3.09 23.67
CA ASN A 7 -80.06 -4.10 23.98
C ASN A 7 -78.88 -4.05 23.00
N LYS A 8 -77.67 -3.76 23.50
CA LYS A 8 -76.38 -3.73 22.77
C LYS A 8 -75.61 -5.06 22.88
N ARG A 9 -76.14 -6.17 22.32
CA ARG A 9 -75.39 -7.45 22.25
C ARG A 9 -75.00 -7.88 20.82
N SER A 10 -75.32 -7.09 19.79
CA SER A 10 -75.12 -7.46 18.38
C SER A 10 -73.82 -6.91 17.75
N GLN A 11 -73.07 -6.06 18.45
CA GLN A 11 -71.84 -5.44 17.92
C GLN A 11 -70.60 -6.35 18.02
N VAL A 12 -70.55 -7.25 19.01
CA VAL A 12 -69.37 -8.09 19.27
C VAL A 12 -69.16 -9.15 18.17
N THR A 13 -70.25 -9.70 17.63
CA THR A 13 -70.21 -10.69 16.53
C THR A 13 -69.62 -10.12 15.25
N MET A 14 -69.78 -8.81 14.98
CA MET A 14 -69.23 -8.18 13.77
C MET A 14 -67.69 -8.15 13.79
N PHE A 15 -67.09 -7.85 14.94
CA PHE A 15 -65.63 -7.81 15.08
C PHE A 15 -64.99 -9.19 14.92
N VAL A 16 -65.64 -10.25 15.41
CA VAL A 16 -65.14 -11.63 15.26
C VAL A 16 -65.14 -12.05 13.79
N ILE A 17 -66.21 -11.74 13.05
CA ILE A 17 -66.32 -12.08 11.62
C ILE A 17 -65.24 -11.35 10.80
N ILE A 18 -65.01 -10.07 11.08
CA ILE A 18 -63.97 -9.29 10.39
C ILE A 18 -62.57 -9.84 10.70
N GLY A 19 -62.31 -10.20 11.96
CA GLY A 19 -61.03 -10.79 12.36
C GLY A 19 -60.73 -12.10 11.63
N VAL A 20 -61.71 -13.01 11.56
CA VAL A 20 -61.56 -14.28 10.84
C VAL A 20 -61.33 -14.06 9.34
N LEU A 21 -62.03 -13.10 8.73
CA LEU A 21 -61.91 -12.81 7.31
C LEU A 21 -60.51 -12.26 6.94
N ILE A 22 -59.91 -11.45 7.81
CA ILE A 22 -58.53 -10.95 7.64
C ILE A 22 -57.52 -12.11 7.73
N VAL A 23 -57.69 -13.02 8.71
CA VAL A 23 -56.79 -14.17 8.87
C VAL A 23 -56.86 -15.10 7.66
N VAL A 24 -58.06 -15.34 7.11
CA VAL A 24 -58.23 -16.14 5.89
C VAL A 24 -57.56 -15.46 4.69
N LEU A 25 -57.70 -14.15 4.53
CA LEU A 25 -57.03 -13.42 3.44
C LEU A 25 -55.50 -13.48 3.54
N ILE A 26 -54.93 -13.38 4.75
CA ILE A 26 -53.48 -13.49 4.97
C ILE A 26 -53.00 -14.91 4.64
N LEU A 27 -53.71 -15.94 5.10
CA LEU A 27 -53.38 -17.34 4.78
C LEU A 27 -53.47 -17.62 3.29
N LEU A 28 -54.50 -17.10 2.61
CA LEU A 28 -54.70 -17.28 1.18
C LEU A 28 -53.64 -16.51 0.37
N PHE A 29 -53.21 -15.34 0.84
CA PHE A 29 -52.08 -14.58 0.27
C PHE A 29 -50.75 -15.34 0.41
N LEU A 30 -50.50 -15.98 1.56
CA LEU A 30 -49.29 -16.78 1.78
C LEU A 30 -49.28 -18.07 0.95
N LEU A 31 -50.43 -18.72 0.76
CA LEU A 31 -50.55 -19.92 -0.07
C LEU A 31 -50.48 -19.63 -1.58
N LEU A 32 -50.97 -18.48 -2.04
CA LEU A 32 -50.88 -18.05 -3.44
C LEU A 32 -49.50 -17.48 -3.81
N ARG A 33 -48.68 -17.08 -2.83
CA ARG A 33 -47.25 -16.77 -2.99
C ARG A 33 -46.40 -18.05 -3.08
N GLY A 34 -46.87 -19.04 -3.83
CA GLY A 34 -46.18 -20.31 -4.03
C GLY A 34 -44.70 -20.10 -4.36
N ASP A 35 -43.84 -20.82 -3.63
CA ASP A 35 -42.38 -20.97 -3.79
C ASP A 35 -41.69 -19.99 -4.75
N ILE A 36 -41.80 -18.69 -4.48
CA ILE A 36 -40.77 -17.76 -4.92
C ILE A 36 -39.60 -18.05 -3.99
N LYS A 37 -38.86 -19.14 -4.28
CA LYS A 37 -37.50 -19.28 -3.78
C LYS A 37 -36.83 -18.00 -4.22
N PRO A 38 -36.44 -17.09 -3.31
CA PRO A 38 -35.58 -16.02 -3.74
C PRO A 38 -34.36 -16.75 -4.34
N GLN A 39 -34.13 -16.56 -5.63
CA GLN A 39 -32.77 -16.64 -6.15
C GLN A 39 -32.03 -15.54 -5.38
N ILE A 40 -31.59 -15.89 -4.18
CA ILE A 40 -30.44 -15.28 -3.56
C ILE A 40 -29.34 -15.72 -4.51
N SER A 41 -29.16 -14.95 -5.59
CA SER A 41 -27.85 -14.78 -6.18
C SER A 41 -26.96 -14.55 -4.97
N LYS A 42 -26.20 -15.59 -4.61
CA LYS A 42 -25.06 -15.45 -3.73
C LYS A 42 -24.20 -14.46 -4.50
N LYS A 43 -24.36 -13.17 -4.18
CA LYS A 43 -23.51 -12.12 -4.68
C LYS A 43 -22.14 -12.49 -4.09
N THR A 44 -21.36 -13.25 -4.86
CA THR A 44 -19.98 -13.56 -4.53
C THR A 44 -19.32 -12.20 -4.48
N ASN A 45 -19.07 -11.72 -3.27
CA ASN A 45 -18.51 -10.41 -2.93
C ASN A 45 -17.00 -10.36 -3.29
N PHE A 46 -16.59 -11.11 -4.32
CA PHE A 46 -15.22 -11.12 -4.79
C PHE A 46 -14.97 -9.80 -5.52
N ASP A 47 -14.12 -8.98 -4.94
CA ASP A 47 -13.69 -7.73 -5.54
C ASP A 47 -12.21 -7.84 -5.95
N PRO A 48 -11.91 -7.94 -7.25
CA PRO A 48 -10.55 -8.11 -7.75
C PRO A 48 -9.59 -6.99 -7.33
N GLU A 49 -10.09 -5.75 -7.22
CA GLU A 49 -9.28 -4.60 -6.81
C GLU A 49 -8.80 -4.77 -5.37
N THR A 50 -9.72 -5.09 -4.45
CA THR A 50 -9.38 -5.40 -3.06
C THR A 50 -8.44 -6.61 -2.96
N TYR A 51 -8.60 -7.62 -3.81
CA TYR A 51 -7.71 -8.77 -3.83
C TYR A 51 -6.27 -8.37 -4.20
N VAL A 52 -6.09 -7.59 -5.27
CA VAL A 52 -4.77 -7.13 -5.73
C VAL A 52 -4.10 -6.26 -4.67
N ASP A 53 -4.86 -5.38 -4.00
CA ASP A 53 -4.36 -4.53 -2.91
C ASP A 53 -3.79 -5.38 -1.75
N LEU A 54 -4.57 -6.33 -1.25
CA LEU A 54 -4.15 -7.22 -0.16
C LEU A 54 -3.00 -8.14 -0.55
N CYS A 55 -2.97 -8.58 -1.80
CA CYS A 55 -1.98 -9.48 -2.33
C CYS A 55 -0.59 -8.83 -2.46
N LEU A 56 -0.55 -7.52 -2.75
CA LEU A 56 0.69 -6.76 -2.94
C LEU A 56 1.14 -5.97 -1.71
N GLU A 57 0.30 -5.81 -0.70
CA GLU A 57 0.62 -4.96 0.45
C GLU A 57 1.89 -5.41 1.18
N ASP A 58 2.02 -6.70 1.43
CA ASP A 58 3.17 -7.28 2.14
C ASP A 58 4.43 -7.22 1.27
N ASP A 59 4.31 -7.52 -0.02
CA ASP A 59 5.43 -7.51 -0.97
C ASP A 59 5.98 -6.08 -1.18
N LEU A 60 5.10 -5.08 -1.33
CA LEU A 60 5.48 -3.68 -1.39
C LEU A 60 6.14 -3.23 -0.09
N THR A 61 5.63 -3.67 1.06
CA THR A 61 6.24 -3.36 2.37
C THR A 61 7.64 -3.98 2.48
N ALA A 62 7.82 -5.21 2.04
CA ALA A 62 9.10 -5.89 2.03
C ALA A 62 10.10 -5.17 1.12
N SER A 63 9.67 -4.78 -0.08
CA SER A 63 10.48 -4.04 -1.05
C SER A 63 10.95 -2.70 -0.50
N LEU A 64 10.03 -1.89 0.06
CA LEU A 64 10.37 -0.59 0.67
C LEU A 64 11.38 -0.75 1.81
N ASN A 65 11.19 -1.75 2.68
CA ASN A 65 12.12 -2.03 3.79
C ASN A 65 13.49 -2.52 3.32
N LYS A 66 13.53 -3.36 2.28
CA LYS A 66 14.78 -3.84 1.67
C LYS A 66 15.55 -2.65 1.09
N ILE A 67 14.92 -1.89 0.20
CA ILE A 67 15.54 -0.75 -0.50
C ILE A 67 15.99 0.34 0.48
N SER A 68 15.13 0.74 1.42
CA SER A 68 15.49 1.77 2.41
C SER A 68 16.63 1.34 3.34
N SER A 69 16.69 0.07 3.73
CA SER A 69 17.74 -0.41 4.64
C SER A 69 19.09 -0.70 3.95
N GLN A 70 19.13 -0.67 2.62
CA GLN A 70 20.31 -0.94 1.79
C GLN A 70 20.82 0.29 1.03
N GLY A 71 20.43 1.50 1.42
CA GLY A 71 20.93 2.72 0.79
C GLY A 71 20.23 3.09 -0.50
N GLY A 72 18.99 2.64 -0.70
CA GLY A 72 18.18 2.99 -1.87
C GLY A 72 18.27 2.02 -3.04
N TYR A 73 18.94 0.88 -2.88
CA TYR A 73 19.06 -0.14 -3.92
C TYR A 73 18.51 -1.48 -3.44
N ALA A 74 17.89 -2.23 -4.35
CA ALA A 74 17.60 -3.65 -4.13
C ALA A 74 18.90 -4.47 -4.11
N GLU A 75 19.85 -4.13 -5.01
CA GLU A 75 21.19 -4.69 -5.09
C GLU A 75 22.20 -3.60 -5.52
N SER A 76 23.36 -3.51 -4.85
CA SER A 76 24.40 -2.53 -5.20
C SER A 76 25.80 -3.13 -5.11
N ASN A 77 26.67 -2.71 -6.03
CA ASN A 77 28.08 -3.11 -6.06
C ASN A 77 28.97 -2.22 -5.17
N LEU A 78 28.48 -1.05 -4.78
CA LEU A 78 29.24 -0.06 -4.02
C LEU A 78 28.64 0.07 -2.62
N THR A 79 29.05 -0.83 -1.73
CA THR A 79 28.45 -0.99 -0.41
C THR A 79 29.48 -1.01 0.73
N ILE A 80 29.00 -0.79 1.95
CA ILE A 80 29.71 -1.04 3.20
C ILE A 80 28.86 -1.93 4.09
N ASN A 81 29.50 -2.89 4.77
CA ASN A 81 28.79 -3.73 5.72
C ASN A 81 28.53 -2.97 7.03
N TYR A 82 27.26 -2.89 7.42
CA TYR A 82 26.83 -2.23 8.64
C TYR A 82 25.71 -3.05 9.29
N GLY A 83 25.92 -3.50 10.53
CA GLY A 83 24.93 -4.33 11.24
C GLY A 83 24.60 -5.65 10.53
N GLY A 84 25.53 -6.20 9.74
CA GLY A 84 25.31 -7.43 8.97
C GLY A 84 24.53 -7.23 7.67
N LYS A 85 24.24 -5.98 7.28
CA LYS A 85 23.62 -5.62 5.99
C LYS A 85 24.61 -4.85 5.13
N ASP A 86 24.49 -4.99 3.82
CA ASP A 86 25.27 -4.21 2.87
C ASP A 86 24.51 -2.91 2.55
N VAL A 87 25.09 -1.78 2.93
CA VAL A 87 24.50 -0.46 2.79
C VAL A 87 25.20 0.28 1.64
N ALA A 88 24.44 0.71 0.64
CA ALA A 88 25.00 1.40 -0.51
C ALA A 88 25.53 2.81 -0.18
N TYR A 89 26.58 3.20 -0.89
CA TYR A 89 27.08 4.57 -0.86
C TYR A 89 26.30 5.46 -1.82
N LEU A 90 25.58 6.45 -1.30
CA LEU A 90 24.90 7.46 -2.11
C LEU A 90 25.77 8.69 -2.39
N CYS A 91 26.88 8.85 -1.67
CA CYS A 91 27.89 9.85 -1.98
C CYS A 91 29.28 9.24 -1.76
N TYR A 92 30.10 9.20 -2.81
CA TYR A 92 31.35 8.45 -2.77
C TYR A 92 32.50 9.18 -3.45
N ASN A 93 33.69 9.08 -2.87
CA ASN A 93 34.96 9.43 -3.50
C ASN A 93 36.07 8.51 -2.99
N ILE A 94 36.90 8.00 -3.90
CA ILE A 94 38.05 7.14 -3.60
C ILE A 94 39.10 7.91 -2.80
N ASN A 95 39.28 9.21 -3.11
CA ASN A 95 40.18 10.07 -2.36
C ASN A 95 39.45 10.59 -1.12
N ASN A 96 39.69 9.94 0.01
CA ASN A 96 39.06 10.27 1.29
C ASN A 96 39.23 11.76 1.68
N TYR A 97 40.23 12.49 1.21
CA TYR A 97 40.42 13.91 1.59
C TYR A 97 39.61 14.90 0.75
N GLN A 98 38.90 14.41 -0.27
CA GLN A 98 38.10 15.24 -1.16
C GLN A 98 36.61 15.05 -0.87
N ARG A 99 35.83 16.03 -1.34
CA ARG A 99 34.37 15.98 -1.32
C ARG A 99 33.85 14.73 -2.02
N CYS A 100 32.83 14.11 -1.44
CA CYS A 100 32.16 12.99 -2.07
C CYS A 100 31.39 13.45 -3.30
N ILE A 101 31.23 12.56 -4.28
CA ILE A 101 30.42 12.81 -5.48
C ILE A 101 29.07 12.17 -5.24
N ASN A 102 27.98 12.93 -5.40
CA ASN A 102 26.62 12.39 -5.32
C ASN A 102 26.43 11.34 -6.43
N GLN A 103 26.16 10.09 -6.04
CA GLN A 103 25.96 8.98 -6.97
C GLN A 103 24.55 9.00 -7.57
N GLU A 104 23.55 9.53 -6.85
CA GLU A 104 22.16 9.61 -7.29
C GLU A 104 21.59 11.03 -7.15
N PRO A 105 21.88 11.94 -8.10
CA PRO A 105 21.29 13.28 -8.13
C PRO A 105 19.76 13.29 -8.29
N LEU A 106 19.17 12.21 -8.81
CA LEU A 106 17.74 12.04 -9.03
C LEU A 106 17.21 10.87 -8.19
N LEU A 107 17.51 10.89 -6.89
CA LEU A 107 17.26 9.78 -5.96
C LEU A 107 15.80 9.31 -6.00
N LEU A 108 14.82 10.21 -5.99
CA LEU A 108 13.40 9.81 -6.01
C LEU A 108 13.04 8.95 -7.23
N ARG A 109 13.54 9.33 -8.42
CA ARG A 109 13.29 8.55 -9.65
C ARG A 109 14.03 7.21 -9.61
N HIS A 110 15.25 7.21 -9.09
CA HIS A 110 16.00 5.98 -8.89
C HIS A 110 15.23 5.01 -7.98
N LEU A 111 14.74 5.48 -6.83
CA LEU A 111 13.97 4.66 -5.89
C LEU A 111 12.66 4.13 -6.50
N GLN A 112 11.97 4.93 -7.32
CA GLN A 112 10.78 4.46 -8.06
C GLN A 112 11.12 3.27 -8.95
N ASN A 113 12.25 3.33 -9.66
CA ASN A 113 12.70 2.25 -10.53
C ASN A 113 13.13 1.02 -9.71
N GLU A 114 13.85 1.20 -8.61
CA GLU A 114 14.28 0.09 -7.75
C GLU A 114 13.07 -0.64 -7.15
N ILE A 115 12.04 0.09 -6.71
CA ILE A 115 10.79 -0.53 -6.22
C ILE A 115 10.05 -1.23 -7.36
N HIS A 116 10.01 -0.62 -8.55
CA HIS A 116 9.38 -1.22 -9.72
C HIS A 116 10.03 -2.56 -10.04
N ASP A 117 11.34 -2.60 -10.17
CA ASP A 117 12.08 -3.79 -10.57
C ASP A 117 12.03 -4.87 -9.48
N ASP A 118 12.04 -4.49 -8.20
CA ASP A 118 12.00 -5.41 -7.06
C ASP A 118 10.61 -6.03 -6.79
N ILE A 119 9.51 -5.44 -7.30
CA ILE A 119 8.14 -5.96 -7.10
C ILE A 119 7.52 -6.57 -8.37
N GLU A 120 8.22 -6.52 -9.51
CA GLU A 120 7.66 -6.93 -10.80
C GLU A 120 7.24 -8.42 -10.80
N GLU A 121 8.06 -9.30 -10.20
CA GLU A 121 7.77 -10.74 -10.14
C GLU A 121 6.59 -11.04 -9.21
N GLU A 122 6.53 -10.37 -8.05
CA GLU A 122 5.45 -10.44 -7.07
C GLU A 122 4.13 -9.97 -7.67
N LEU A 123 4.15 -8.90 -8.46
CA LEU A 123 3.00 -8.44 -9.23
C LEU A 123 2.49 -9.49 -10.20
N LYS A 124 3.37 -10.10 -11.00
CA LYS A 124 2.97 -11.18 -11.92
C LYS A 124 2.38 -12.36 -11.17
N ASN A 125 3.03 -12.78 -10.08
CA ASN A 125 2.55 -13.85 -9.22
C ASN A 125 1.20 -13.53 -8.58
N CYS A 126 0.97 -12.28 -8.22
CA CYS A 126 -0.29 -11.82 -7.67
C CYS A 126 -1.43 -11.96 -8.68
N PHE A 127 -1.22 -11.53 -9.93
CA PHE A 127 -2.20 -11.66 -11.00
C PHE A 127 -2.46 -13.10 -11.43
N LEU A 128 -1.43 -13.98 -11.37
CA LEU A 128 -1.63 -15.41 -11.55
C LEU A 128 -2.57 -16.00 -10.49
N LYS A 129 -2.34 -15.67 -9.20
CA LYS A 129 -3.23 -16.10 -8.11
C LYS A 129 -4.64 -15.50 -8.23
N LEU A 130 -4.75 -14.25 -8.68
CA LEU A 130 -6.04 -13.61 -8.96
C LEU A 130 -6.81 -14.40 -10.02
N ASN A 131 -6.15 -14.83 -11.10
CA ASN A 131 -6.78 -15.65 -12.13
C ASN A 131 -7.30 -16.96 -11.55
N ASP A 132 -6.50 -17.65 -10.72
CA ASP A 132 -6.90 -18.89 -10.06
C ASP A 132 -8.12 -18.69 -9.13
N GLU A 133 -8.19 -17.58 -8.39
CA GLU A 133 -9.33 -17.26 -7.52
C GLU A 133 -10.59 -16.88 -8.32
N LEU A 134 -10.44 -16.19 -9.44
CA LEU A 134 -11.54 -15.88 -10.35
C LEU A 134 -12.15 -17.18 -10.92
N GLU A 135 -11.33 -18.13 -11.35
CA GLU A 135 -11.78 -19.42 -11.87
C GLU A 135 -12.54 -20.24 -10.81
N LYS A 136 -12.09 -20.23 -9.55
CA LYS A 136 -12.79 -20.90 -8.43
C LYS A 136 -14.18 -20.32 -8.15
N GLU A 137 -14.35 -19.04 -8.43
CA GLU A 137 -15.61 -18.31 -8.25
C GLU A 137 -16.49 -18.32 -9.52
N ASP A 138 -16.20 -19.22 -10.47
CA ASP A 138 -16.89 -19.38 -11.77
C ASP A 138 -16.81 -18.12 -12.66
N PHE A 139 -15.77 -17.29 -12.51
CA PHE A 139 -15.46 -16.22 -13.46
C PHE A 139 -14.56 -16.74 -14.59
N THR A 140 -14.71 -16.13 -15.76
CA THR A 140 -13.76 -16.23 -16.87
C THR A 140 -13.03 -14.90 -17.00
N ALA A 141 -11.71 -14.93 -17.04
CA ALA A 141 -10.89 -13.75 -17.16
C ALA A 141 -9.87 -13.95 -18.30
N ASP A 142 -9.65 -12.90 -19.08
CA ASP A 142 -8.59 -12.84 -20.08
C ASP A 142 -7.51 -11.90 -19.53
N ILE A 143 -6.59 -12.47 -18.75
CA ILE A 143 -5.49 -11.75 -18.09
C ILE A 143 -4.18 -12.19 -18.75
N SER A 144 -3.62 -11.32 -19.58
CA SER A 144 -2.26 -11.51 -20.10
C SER A 144 -1.24 -11.02 -19.06
N VAL A 145 -0.65 -11.95 -18.31
CA VAL A 145 0.33 -11.65 -17.26
C VAL A 145 1.64 -11.11 -17.84
N ASP A 146 2.01 -11.54 -19.03
CA ASP A 146 3.24 -11.10 -19.71
C ASP A 146 3.18 -9.63 -20.18
N ASP A 147 1.96 -9.07 -20.33
CA ASP A 147 1.74 -7.70 -20.77
C ASP A 147 1.46 -6.73 -19.61
N LEU A 148 1.65 -7.16 -18.36
CA LEU A 148 1.46 -6.31 -17.18
C LEU A 148 2.44 -5.13 -17.21
N SER A 149 1.89 -3.92 -17.11
CA SER A 149 2.65 -2.68 -17.04
C SER A 149 2.17 -1.87 -15.85
N PHE A 150 3.10 -1.32 -15.08
CA PHE A 150 2.76 -0.52 -13.92
C PHE A 150 3.79 0.56 -13.67
N ASP A 151 3.38 1.58 -12.92
CA ASP A 151 4.24 2.66 -12.47
C ASP A 151 4.25 2.73 -10.94
N VAL A 152 5.40 3.07 -10.37
CA VAL A 152 5.55 3.41 -8.95
C VAL A 152 5.57 4.93 -8.81
N GLU A 153 4.65 5.48 -8.03
CA GLU A 153 4.64 6.90 -7.68
C GLU A 153 4.96 7.08 -6.19
N LEU A 154 6.03 7.83 -5.92
CA LEU A 154 6.36 8.29 -4.57
C LEU A 154 5.80 9.69 -4.37
N VAL A 155 4.85 9.83 -3.45
CA VAL A 155 4.28 11.12 -3.06
C VAL A 155 4.29 11.26 -1.54
N PRO A 156 4.11 12.46 -0.98
CA PRO A 156 4.02 12.62 0.46
C PRO A 156 2.99 11.68 1.09
N ASP A 157 3.37 11.07 2.21
CA ASP A 157 2.60 10.11 3.03
C ASP A 157 2.22 8.77 2.38
N ARG A 158 2.56 8.50 1.11
CA ARG A 158 2.17 7.22 0.47
C ARG A 158 3.01 6.84 -0.74
N VAL A 159 3.02 5.55 -1.02
CA VAL A 159 3.51 4.94 -2.26
C VAL A 159 2.32 4.42 -3.04
N ILE A 160 2.27 4.70 -4.34
CA ILE A 160 1.16 4.32 -5.22
C ILE A 160 1.70 3.43 -6.33
N LEU A 161 1.20 2.21 -6.45
CA LEU A 161 1.38 1.38 -7.64
C LEU A 161 0.20 1.59 -8.57
N LYS A 162 0.46 2.00 -9.81
CA LYS A 162 -0.56 2.20 -10.85
C LYS A 162 -0.41 1.11 -11.89
N ILE A 163 -1.35 0.18 -11.92
CA ILE A 163 -1.36 -0.90 -12.91
C ILE A 163 -2.17 -0.41 -14.11
N ASN A 164 -1.50 -0.26 -15.25
CA ASN A 164 -2.02 0.43 -16.44
C ASN A 164 -2.75 -0.51 -17.42
N ASN A 165 -3.12 -1.70 -16.96
CA ASN A 165 -3.78 -2.72 -17.76
C ASN A 165 -5.30 -2.64 -17.68
N GLU A 166 -5.94 -3.08 -18.76
CA GLU A 166 -7.38 -3.30 -18.83
C GLU A 166 -7.64 -4.81 -18.83
N PHE A 167 -8.51 -5.27 -17.92
CA PHE A 167 -8.95 -6.66 -17.86
C PHE A 167 -10.46 -6.74 -18.01
N VAL A 168 -10.94 -7.78 -18.69
CA VAL A 168 -12.37 -8.08 -18.77
C VAL A 168 -12.64 -9.40 -18.07
N ILE A 169 -13.42 -9.34 -17.00
CA ILE A 169 -13.91 -10.52 -16.28
C ILE A 169 -15.37 -10.75 -16.65
N SER A 170 -15.79 -12.02 -16.79
CA SER A 170 -17.18 -12.34 -17.09
C SER A 170 -17.72 -13.54 -16.30
N LYS A 171 -18.96 -13.40 -15.82
CA LYS A 171 -19.69 -14.42 -15.06
C LYS A 171 -21.17 -14.38 -15.44
N ASP A 172 -21.76 -15.52 -15.75
CA ASP A 172 -23.17 -15.65 -16.12
C ASP A 172 -23.62 -14.71 -17.27
N GLY A 173 -22.70 -14.33 -18.16
CA GLY A 173 -22.93 -13.38 -19.26
C GLY A 173 -22.81 -11.90 -18.89
N GLU A 174 -22.65 -11.58 -17.59
CA GLU A 174 -22.28 -10.24 -17.14
C GLU A 174 -20.78 -10.03 -17.32
N LYS A 175 -20.39 -8.93 -17.96
CA LYS A 175 -18.98 -8.52 -18.13
C LYS A 175 -18.68 -7.33 -17.23
N ARG A 176 -17.62 -7.42 -16.44
CA ARG A 176 -17.04 -6.28 -15.71
C ARG A 176 -15.67 -6.00 -16.28
N LYS A 177 -15.42 -4.73 -16.55
CA LYS A 177 -14.13 -4.23 -17.02
C LYS A 177 -13.39 -3.64 -15.82
N LEU A 178 -12.13 -4.02 -15.65
CA LEU A 178 -11.22 -3.53 -14.62
C LEU A 178 -10.15 -2.70 -15.33
N GLU A 179 -9.97 -1.45 -14.91
CA GLU A 179 -8.97 -0.55 -15.47
C GLU A 179 -8.32 0.24 -14.34
N ASN A 180 -7.06 0.63 -14.53
CA ASN A 180 -6.36 1.58 -13.66
C ASN A 180 -6.38 1.14 -12.18
N ILE A 181 -6.06 -0.14 -11.93
CA ILE A 181 -5.99 -0.67 -10.56
C ILE A 181 -4.88 0.09 -9.82
N LYS A 182 -5.20 0.56 -8.62
CA LYS A 182 -4.28 1.32 -7.77
C LYS A 182 -4.12 0.64 -6.43
N VAL A 183 -2.89 0.33 -6.08
CA VAL A 183 -2.50 -0.12 -4.75
C VAL A 183 -1.86 1.05 -4.03
N VAL A 184 -2.33 1.38 -2.84
CA VAL A 184 -1.91 2.57 -2.09
C VAL A 184 -1.41 2.16 -0.73
N LYS A 185 -0.11 2.32 -0.49
CA LYS A 185 0.51 2.08 0.81
C LYS A 185 0.82 3.38 1.51
N MET A 186 0.26 3.57 2.71
CA MET A 186 0.66 4.67 3.58
C MET A 186 2.11 4.46 4.05
N SER A 187 2.97 5.46 3.82
CA SER A 187 4.40 5.36 4.11
C SER A 187 5.07 6.74 4.10
N LYS A 188 6.10 6.91 4.93
CA LYS A 188 6.98 8.07 4.99
C LYS A 188 8.19 7.98 4.07
N PHE A 189 8.23 6.98 3.19
CA PHE A 189 9.38 6.72 2.31
C PHE A 189 9.75 7.92 1.43
N TYR A 190 8.77 8.64 0.85
CA TYR A 190 9.03 9.87 0.09
C TYR A 190 9.70 10.96 0.94
N ASP A 191 9.19 11.17 2.15
CA ASP A 191 9.67 12.19 3.07
C ASP A 191 11.10 11.84 3.53
N LEU A 192 11.34 10.58 3.93
CA LEU A 192 12.66 10.07 4.27
C LEU A 192 13.66 10.24 3.12
N SER A 193 13.26 9.90 1.89
CA SER A 193 14.08 10.04 0.69
C SER A 193 14.45 11.50 0.41
N SER A 194 13.54 12.43 0.73
CA SER A 194 13.80 13.88 0.59
C SER A 194 14.85 14.35 1.61
N VAL A 195 14.81 13.83 2.85
CA VAL A 195 15.85 14.10 3.86
C VAL A 195 17.20 13.51 3.42
N VAL A 196 17.20 12.27 2.91
CA VAL A 196 18.41 11.62 2.38
C VAL A 196 19.05 12.46 1.28
N GLN A 197 18.26 12.96 0.32
CA GLN A 197 18.76 13.82 -0.77
C GLN A 197 19.41 15.10 -0.24
N GLU A 198 18.84 15.71 0.78
CA GLU A 198 19.39 16.91 1.43
C GLU A 198 20.71 16.62 2.14
N ILE A 199 20.79 15.51 2.89
CA ILE A 199 22.04 15.08 3.55
C ILE A 199 23.14 14.84 2.51
N ILE A 200 22.85 14.09 1.45
CA ILE A 200 23.81 13.83 0.37
C ILE A 200 24.28 15.13 -0.28
N SER A 201 23.36 16.05 -0.53
CA SER A 201 23.68 17.36 -1.07
C SER A 201 24.67 18.09 -0.15
N GLN A 202 24.34 18.25 1.13
CA GLN A 202 25.22 18.95 2.08
C GLN A 202 26.57 18.24 2.27
N GLU A 203 26.60 16.92 2.34
CA GLU A 203 27.84 16.14 2.41
C GLU A 203 28.73 16.37 1.17
N SER A 204 28.14 16.38 -0.03
CA SER A 204 28.87 16.63 -1.27
C SER A 204 29.43 18.04 -1.37
N TRP A 205 28.78 19.04 -0.76
CA TRP A 205 29.22 20.44 -0.83
C TRP A 205 30.13 20.84 0.33
N PHE A 206 29.76 20.46 1.55
CA PHE A 206 30.30 20.96 2.81
C PHE A 206 31.05 19.90 3.63
N CYS A 207 31.13 18.64 3.16
CA CYS A 207 31.78 17.54 3.88
C CYS A 207 31.14 17.16 5.23
N ASN A 208 29.98 17.75 5.54
CA ASN A 208 29.29 17.50 6.79
C ASN A 208 27.84 17.96 6.67
N PHE A 209 26.92 17.10 7.08
CA PHE A 209 25.56 17.47 7.43
C PHE A 209 25.47 17.74 8.95
N GLU A 210 24.79 18.82 9.35
CA GLU A 210 24.57 19.16 10.76
C GLU A 210 23.21 18.61 11.22
N GLN A 211 23.22 17.37 11.73
CA GLN A 211 21.99 16.65 12.05
C GLN A 211 21.22 17.20 13.25
N THR A 212 21.91 17.83 14.22
CA THR A 212 21.27 18.27 15.48
C THR A 212 20.30 19.42 15.23
N GLY A 213 20.76 20.45 14.52
CA GLY A 213 19.97 21.60 14.12
C GLY A 213 18.87 21.22 13.15
N TYR A 214 19.12 20.26 12.24
CA TYR A 214 18.06 19.72 11.38
C TYR A 214 16.94 19.09 12.21
N MET A 215 17.28 18.22 13.18
CA MET A 215 16.30 17.59 14.08
C MET A 215 15.57 18.59 14.99
N VAL A 216 16.17 19.74 15.32
CA VAL A 216 15.48 20.82 16.04
C VAL A 216 14.40 21.49 15.17
N LEU A 217 14.69 21.67 13.89
CA LEU A 217 13.75 22.28 12.93
C LEU A 217 12.67 21.30 12.45
N TYR A 218 13.03 20.02 12.33
CA TYR A 218 12.18 18.94 11.84
C TYR A 218 12.12 17.81 12.89
N PRO A 219 11.37 18.01 13.98
CA PRO A 219 11.40 17.12 15.15
C PRO A 219 10.81 15.73 14.90
N ASP A 220 10.14 15.51 13.77
CA ASP A 220 9.57 14.21 13.40
C ASP A 220 10.62 13.17 13.00
N TYR A 221 11.85 13.61 12.71
CA TYR A 221 12.96 12.75 12.34
C TYR A 221 13.92 12.52 13.51
N ASP A 222 14.48 11.32 13.54
CA ASP A 222 15.64 10.94 14.32
C ASP A 222 16.76 10.58 13.35
N ILE A 223 17.89 11.28 13.45
CA ILE A 223 19.00 11.16 12.49
C ILE A 223 20.25 10.75 13.27
N GLU A 224 20.68 9.52 13.05
CA GLU A 224 21.91 8.97 13.61
C GLU A 224 23.03 9.01 12.58
N LYS A 225 24.23 9.35 13.05
CA LYS A 225 25.45 9.44 12.25
C LYS A 225 26.54 8.58 12.88
N PHE A 226 26.92 7.51 12.21
CA PHE A 226 28.00 6.62 12.61
C PHE A 226 29.21 6.81 11.70
N ARG A 227 30.40 7.06 12.27
CA ARG A 227 31.66 7.13 11.50
C ARG A 227 32.41 5.81 11.64
N ALA A 228 32.60 5.14 10.51
CA ALA A 228 33.39 3.93 10.40
C ALA A 228 34.90 4.25 10.32
N GLU A 229 35.74 3.22 10.53
CA GLU A 229 37.20 3.35 10.56
C GLU A 229 37.81 3.76 9.21
N ASP A 230 37.15 3.44 8.09
CA ASP A 230 37.61 3.70 6.72
C ASP A 230 37.29 5.12 6.23
N SER A 231 36.91 6.02 7.14
CA SER A 231 36.39 7.38 6.88
C SER A 231 35.00 7.41 6.24
N SER A 232 34.30 6.28 6.18
CA SER A 232 32.90 6.25 5.76
C SER A 232 32.00 6.72 6.90
N THR A 233 30.93 7.40 6.54
CA THR A 233 29.87 7.82 7.45
C THR A 233 28.59 7.14 7.04
N ILE A 234 27.92 6.49 7.98
CA ILE A 234 26.64 5.83 7.78
C ILE A 234 25.58 6.68 8.47
N TYR A 235 24.54 7.00 7.71
CA TYR A 235 23.38 7.74 8.17
C TYR A 235 22.21 6.78 8.33
N SER A 236 21.52 6.87 9.46
CA SER A 236 20.18 6.30 9.65
C SER A 236 19.21 7.45 9.90
N ILE A 237 18.18 7.56 9.07
CA ILE A 237 17.08 8.50 9.25
C ILE A 237 15.83 7.72 9.55
N LYS A 238 15.24 7.97 10.71
CA LYS A 238 14.04 7.30 11.17
C LYS A 238 12.92 8.31 11.39
N HIS A 239 11.73 8.00 10.89
CA HIS A 239 10.53 8.77 11.20
C HIS A 239 9.97 8.31 12.55
N LYS A 240 9.82 9.21 13.53
CA LYS A 240 9.51 8.84 14.93
C LYS A 240 8.16 8.17 15.12
N THR A 241 7.14 8.54 14.34
CA THR A 241 5.79 7.98 14.52
C THR A 241 5.57 6.66 13.81
N THR A 242 6.10 6.49 12.58
CA THR A 242 5.91 5.27 11.78
C THR A 242 7.02 4.25 12.00
N ASN A 243 8.15 4.67 12.58
CA ASN A 243 9.38 3.89 12.73
C ASN A 243 10.02 3.44 11.41
N GLU A 244 9.54 3.95 10.26
CA GLU A 244 10.20 3.75 8.98
C GLU A 244 11.59 4.37 9.02
N GLU A 245 12.56 3.68 8.45
CA GLU A 245 13.98 4.00 8.53
C GLU A 245 14.62 3.93 7.13
N PHE A 246 15.49 4.88 6.82
CA PHE A 246 16.33 4.87 5.62
C PHE A 246 17.79 4.94 6.05
N VAL A 247 18.59 3.96 5.61
CA VAL A 247 20.00 3.84 5.95
C VAL A 247 20.84 3.94 4.69
N PHE A 248 21.85 4.81 4.67
CA PHE A 248 22.78 4.93 3.54
C PHE A 248 24.18 5.33 3.99
N ALA A 249 25.17 5.13 3.11
CA ALA A 249 26.55 5.47 3.37
C ALA A 249 27.05 6.66 2.54
N VAL A 250 28.01 7.38 3.12
CA VAL A 250 28.74 8.48 2.50
C VAL A 250 30.22 8.28 2.75
N ARG A 251 31.05 8.50 1.72
CA ARG A 251 32.51 8.49 1.85
C ARG A 251 33.12 9.69 1.18
N GLY A 252 33.77 10.52 1.99
CA GLY A 252 34.50 11.71 1.57
C GLY A 252 34.96 12.50 2.79
N CYS A 253 35.85 13.45 2.55
CA CYS A 253 36.35 14.40 3.54
C CYS A 253 36.82 13.80 4.90
N GLY A 254 37.46 12.64 4.87
CA GLY A 254 38.17 12.05 5.99
C GLY A 254 39.23 13.00 6.54
N ILE A 255 39.38 13.01 7.86
CA ILE A 255 40.40 13.81 8.56
C ILE A 255 41.73 13.06 8.45
N PRO A 256 42.81 13.69 7.97
CA PRO A 256 44.11 13.04 7.90
C PRO A 256 44.63 12.69 9.30
N PRO A 257 45.30 11.53 9.45
CA PRO A 257 45.91 11.15 10.71
C PRO A 257 46.94 12.21 11.15
N GLY A 258 46.87 12.62 12.42
CA GLY A 258 47.78 13.63 13.01
C GLY A 258 47.20 15.04 13.14
N ILE A 259 45.95 15.27 12.73
CA ILE A 259 45.20 16.50 13.01
C ILE A 259 43.95 16.10 13.81
N GLY A 260 44.05 16.10 15.13
CA GLY A 260 42.96 15.73 16.05
C GLY A 260 43.20 16.31 17.44
#